data_AF-A0A7C5JR65-F1
#
_entry.id   AF-A0A7C5JR65-F1
#
_cell.length_a   1.000
_cell.length_b   1.000
_cell.length_c   1.000
_cell.angle_alpha   90.00
_cell.angle_beta   90.00
_cell.angle_gamma   90.00
#
_symmetry.space_group_name_H-M   'P 1'
#
loop_
_entity.id
_entity.type
_entity.pdbx_description
1 polymer ?
#
loop_
_entity_poly.entity_id
_entity_poly.type
_entity_poly.pdbx_seq_one_letter_code
_entity_poly.pdbx_strand_id
1 'polypeptide(L)'
;ESLKQYLIEECYEVIDAVDCGDPEKHKEELGDLLLHIVLQAQIRNENGYFTFEDVAKTITDKLVRRHPHVFSGVSVSGTHEVLQNWEKLKKEERKKEEQSVLSGIPRHLPALQKAERVQSRAARVGFDWKCAEDVLSKITEEVEELRRAISEGNEKAIKHEIGDLLFAIVNFARHLGIHSEEALQETVSRFSRRFQTMENLARESGYELQECTLEQLEDLWQKAKQLVE
;
A
#
# COMPACT_ATOMS: atom_id res chain seq x y z
N GLU A 1 -20.17 12.19 -5.14
CA GLU A 1 -19.30 11.29 -5.95
C GLU A 1 -18.00 11.97 -6.38
N SER A 2 -18.05 13.26 -6.74
CA SER A 2 -16.88 14.10 -7.05
C SER A 2 -15.80 14.14 -5.97
N LEU A 3 -16.16 14.06 -4.67
CA LEU A 3 -15.21 14.11 -3.56
C LEU A 3 -14.27 12.89 -3.43
N LYS A 4 -14.54 11.79 -4.15
CA LYS A 4 -13.77 10.55 -3.99
C LYS A 4 -12.32 10.68 -4.44
N GLN A 5 -12.08 11.40 -5.54
CA GLN A 5 -10.74 11.56 -6.11
C GLN A 5 -9.88 12.43 -5.21
N TYR A 6 -10.40 13.60 -4.82
CA TYR A 6 -9.72 14.50 -3.89
C TYR A 6 -9.37 13.83 -2.56
N LEU A 7 -10.27 13.01 -2.00
CA LEU A 7 -9.94 12.26 -0.78
C LEU A 7 -8.73 11.33 -0.94
N ILE A 8 -8.53 10.75 -2.13
CA ILE A 8 -7.37 9.90 -2.40
C ILE A 8 -6.11 10.74 -2.55
N GLU A 9 -6.21 11.90 -3.21
CA GLU A 9 -5.12 12.86 -3.36
C GLU A 9 -4.62 13.35 -1.98
N GLU A 10 -5.52 13.78 -1.09
CA GLU A 10 -5.17 14.19 0.28
C GLU A 10 -4.54 13.04 1.09
N CYS A 11 -4.98 11.79 0.87
CA CYS A 11 -4.34 10.65 1.52
C CYS A 11 -2.86 10.52 1.11
N TYR A 12 -2.52 10.83 -0.15
CA TYR A 12 -1.14 10.78 -0.62
C TYR A 12 -0.33 11.99 -0.14
N GLU A 13 -0.90 13.19 -0.11
CA GLU A 13 -0.20 14.37 0.42
C GLU A 13 0.13 14.20 1.91
N VAL A 14 -0.76 13.61 2.71
CA VAL A 14 -0.46 13.22 4.11
C VAL A 14 0.73 12.26 4.19
N ILE A 15 0.80 11.27 3.29
CA ILE A 15 1.93 10.31 3.25
C ILE A 15 3.23 11.06 2.90
N ASP A 16 3.21 11.89 1.86
CA ASP A 16 4.37 12.69 1.45
C ASP A 16 4.83 13.64 2.57
N ALA A 17 3.91 14.21 3.34
CA ALA A 17 4.23 15.05 4.49
C ALA A 17 4.85 14.26 5.65
N VAL A 18 4.44 13.01 5.88
CA VAL A 18 5.09 12.11 6.84
C VAL A 18 6.52 11.80 6.37
N ASP A 19 6.70 11.46 5.10
CA ASP A 19 7.99 11.07 4.54
C ASP A 19 9.00 12.22 4.49
N CYS A 20 8.52 13.46 4.30
CA CYS A 20 9.39 14.64 4.34
C CYS A 20 9.84 15.03 5.76
N GLY A 21 9.20 14.48 6.79
CA GLY A 21 9.54 14.72 8.19
C GLY A 21 9.24 16.14 8.69
N ASP A 22 8.44 16.93 7.97
CA ASP A 22 8.00 18.28 8.35
C ASP A 22 6.71 18.21 9.20
N PRO A 23 6.76 18.49 10.50
CA PRO A 23 5.58 18.40 11.37
C PRO A 23 4.51 19.45 11.05
N GLU A 24 4.88 20.61 10.51
CA GLU A 24 3.92 21.66 10.17
C GLU A 24 3.17 21.31 8.90
N LYS A 25 3.89 20.82 7.87
CA LYS A 25 3.26 20.28 6.66
C LYS A 25 2.33 19.12 7.01
N HIS A 26 2.78 18.16 7.81
CA HIS A 26 1.94 17.02 8.20
C HIS A 26 0.66 17.45 8.94
N LYS A 27 0.74 18.47 9.81
CA LYS A 27 -0.44 19.03 10.48
C LYS A 27 -1.42 19.69 9.49
N GLU A 28 -0.90 20.39 8.48
CA GLU A 28 -1.69 21.00 7.41
C GLU A 28 -2.44 19.94 6.60
N GLU A 29 -1.74 18.93 6.08
CA GLU A 29 -2.36 17.87 5.26
C GLU A 29 -3.38 17.04 6.06
N LEU A 30 -3.14 16.80 7.36
CA LEU A 30 -4.13 16.17 8.23
C LEU A 30 -5.39 17.02 8.40
N GLY A 31 -5.24 18.34 8.39
CA GLY A 31 -6.34 19.30 8.40
C GLY A 31 -7.18 19.22 7.13
N ASP A 32 -6.53 19.13 5.97
CA ASP A 32 -7.21 19.00 4.67
C ASP A 32 -7.93 17.65 4.56
N LEU A 33 -7.30 16.56 4.98
CA LEU A 33 -7.96 15.27 5.08
C LEU A 33 -9.19 15.32 6.03
N LEU A 34 -9.10 16.02 7.16
CA LEU A 34 -10.22 16.23 8.07
C LEU A 34 -11.34 17.06 7.44
N LEU A 35 -11.01 18.10 6.66
CA LEU A 35 -11.97 18.91 5.92
C LEU A 35 -12.82 18.03 4.99
N HIS A 36 -12.22 17.05 4.31
CA HIS A 36 -12.97 16.09 3.48
C HIS A 36 -13.95 15.23 4.29
N ILE A 37 -13.61 14.86 5.52
CA ILE A 37 -14.52 14.13 6.42
C ILE A 37 -15.68 15.03 6.85
N VAL A 38 -15.38 16.28 7.23
CA VAL A 38 -16.39 17.28 7.64
C VAL A 38 -17.35 17.58 6.49
N LEU A 39 -16.84 17.80 5.26
CA LEU A 39 -17.67 18.04 4.08
C LEU A 39 -18.61 16.88 3.77
N GLN A 40 -18.11 15.64 3.84
CA GLN A 40 -18.96 14.46 3.63
C GLN A 40 -20.03 14.32 4.71
N ALA A 41 -19.68 14.55 5.98
CA ALA A 41 -20.65 14.53 7.07
C ALA A 41 -21.71 15.63 6.90
N GLN A 42 -21.32 16.83 6.48
CA GLN A 42 -22.24 17.94 6.23
C GLN A 42 -23.22 17.62 5.10
N ILE A 43 -22.74 17.10 3.96
CA ILE A 43 -23.61 16.65 2.86
C ILE A 43 -24.61 15.58 3.35
N ARG A 44 -24.17 14.67 4.23
CA ARG A 44 -25.04 13.61 4.77
C ARG A 44 -26.08 14.16 5.73
N ASN A 45 -25.70 15.16 6.53
CA ASN A 45 -26.59 15.86 7.45
C ASN A 45 -27.68 16.62 6.68
N GLU A 46 -27.34 17.33 5.60
CA GLU A 46 -28.29 18.03 4.74
C GLU A 46 -29.34 17.10 4.11
N ASN A 47 -28.97 15.83 3.91
CA ASN A 47 -29.88 14.79 3.42
C ASN A 47 -30.57 14.00 4.55
N GLY A 48 -30.43 14.42 5.81
CA GLY A 48 -31.08 13.81 6.97
C GLY A 48 -30.55 12.43 7.38
N TYR A 49 -29.32 12.06 6.99
CA TYR A 49 -28.75 10.75 7.30
C TYR A 49 -28.04 10.70 8.66
N PHE A 50 -26.97 11.49 8.81
CA PHE A 50 -26.15 11.54 10.02
C PHE A 50 -25.33 12.83 10.05
N THR A 51 -24.86 13.19 11.24
CA THR A 51 -24.04 14.38 11.52
C THR A 51 -22.56 14.02 11.67
N PHE A 52 -21.69 15.03 11.74
CA PHE A 52 -20.28 14.83 12.09
C PHE A 52 -20.12 14.25 13.53
N GLU A 53 -20.99 14.63 14.46
CA GLU A 53 -21.00 14.07 15.82
C GLU A 53 -21.27 12.57 15.81
N ASP A 54 -22.17 12.09 14.96
CA ASP A 54 -22.45 10.66 14.81
C ASP A 54 -21.23 9.90 14.29
N VAL A 55 -20.47 10.48 13.35
CA VAL A 55 -19.21 9.90 12.85
C VAL A 55 -18.19 9.79 13.97
N ALA A 56 -17.98 10.87 14.73
CA ALA A 56 -17.04 10.92 15.86
C ALA A 56 -17.42 9.93 16.97
N LYS A 57 -18.72 9.83 17.28
CA LYS A 57 -19.24 8.85 18.25
C LYS A 57 -19.03 7.43 17.78
N THR A 58 -19.29 7.13 16.51
CA THR A 58 -19.10 5.80 15.93
C THR A 58 -17.66 5.31 16.07
N ILE A 59 -16.65 6.16 15.79
CA ILE A 59 -15.25 5.78 15.98
C ILE A 59 -14.87 5.66 17.45
N THR A 60 -15.41 6.54 18.31
CA THR A 60 -15.16 6.51 19.77
C THR A 60 -15.68 5.20 20.39
N ASP A 61 -16.94 4.85 20.15
CA ASP A 61 -17.56 3.61 20.65
C ASP A 61 -16.78 2.38 20.15
N LYS A 62 -16.32 2.41 18.90
CA LYS A 62 -15.52 1.35 18.28
C LYS A 62 -14.12 1.24 18.88
N LEU A 63 -13.47 2.37 19.21
CA LEU A 63 -12.16 2.39 19.88
C LEU A 63 -12.26 1.82 21.29
N VAL A 64 -13.28 2.22 22.06
CA VAL A 64 -13.57 1.70 23.40
C VAL A 64 -13.80 0.19 23.34
N ARG A 65 -14.65 -0.28 22.41
CA ARG A 65 -14.92 -1.71 22.24
C ARG A 65 -13.68 -2.51 21.86
N ARG A 66 -12.78 -1.94 21.05
CA ARG A 66 -11.57 -2.64 20.54
C ARG A 66 -10.36 -2.57 21.46
N HIS A 67 -10.35 -1.64 22.41
CA HIS A 67 -9.25 -1.47 23.36
C HIS A 67 -9.75 -1.49 24.82
N PRO A 68 -10.44 -2.56 25.26
CA PRO A 68 -10.88 -2.67 26.65
C PRO A 68 -9.72 -2.68 27.66
N HIS A 69 -8.51 -2.96 27.19
CA HIS A 69 -7.31 -2.85 28.01
C HIS A 69 -6.86 -1.42 28.28
N VAL A 70 -7.13 -0.50 27.36
CA VAL A 70 -6.86 0.93 27.53
C VAL A 70 -8.00 1.61 28.29
N PHE A 71 -9.26 1.22 28.01
CA PHE A 71 -10.45 1.94 28.47
C PHE A 71 -11.26 1.21 29.55
N SER A 72 -10.96 -0.04 29.87
CA SER A 72 -11.77 -0.89 30.78
C SER A 72 -10.94 -1.66 31.82
N GLY A 73 -9.65 -1.35 31.98
CA GLY A 73 -8.80 -1.89 33.04
C GLY A 73 -8.37 -3.36 32.87
N VAL A 74 -8.51 -3.94 31.66
CA VAL A 74 -8.03 -5.29 31.38
C VAL A 74 -6.50 -5.29 31.22
N SER A 75 -5.77 -5.95 32.12
CA SER A 75 -4.31 -6.10 31.99
C SER A 75 -3.98 -7.12 30.90
N VAL A 76 -3.26 -6.68 29.86
CA VAL A 76 -2.74 -7.56 28.80
C VAL A 76 -1.23 -7.64 28.94
N SER A 77 -0.65 -8.81 28.70
CA SER A 77 0.76 -9.09 29.04
C SER A 77 1.77 -8.65 27.96
N GLY A 78 1.31 -8.12 26.82
CA GLY A 78 2.18 -7.55 25.77
C GLY A 78 1.46 -7.11 24.49
N THR A 79 2.18 -6.41 23.61
CA THR A 79 1.69 -5.86 22.33
C THR A 79 1.15 -6.93 21.36
N HIS A 80 1.71 -8.14 21.38
CA HIS A 80 1.26 -9.24 20.54
C HIS A 80 -0.15 -9.74 20.92
N GLU A 81 -0.43 -9.81 22.22
CA GLU A 81 -1.74 -10.24 22.75
C GLU A 81 -2.82 -9.16 22.52
N VAL A 82 -2.42 -7.88 22.50
CA VAL A 82 -3.28 -6.74 22.09
C VAL A 82 -3.68 -6.86 20.62
N LEU A 83 -2.74 -7.12 19.72
CA LEU A 83 -3.00 -7.28 18.28
C LEU A 83 -3.93 -8.47 18.01
N GLN A 84 -3.71 -9.62 18.65
CA GLN A 84 -4.55 -10.80 18.50
C GLN A 84 -6.00 -10.56 18.99
N ASN A 85 -6.17 -9.92 20.14
CA ASN A 85 -7.50 -9.57 20.65
C ASN A 85 -8.22 -8.56 19.76
N TRP A 86 -7.49 -7.57 19.24
CA TRP A 86 -8.02 -6.59 18.31
C TRP A 86 -8.51 -7.23 16.99
N GLU A 87 -7.75 -8.18 16.46
CA GLU A 87 -8.16 -8.94 15.28
C GLU A 87 -9.37 -9.85 15.54
N LYS A 88 -9.45 -10.48 16.72
CA LYS A 88 -10.58 -11.31 17.13
C LYS A 88 -11.88 -10.50 17.20
N LEU A 89 -11.83 -9.32 17.83
CA LEU A 89 -12.97 -8.40 17.91
C LEU A 89 -13.40 -7.90 16.52
N LYS A 90 -12.44 -7.63 15.62
CA LYS A 90 -12.74 -7.33 14.20
C LYS A 90 -13.47 -8.47 13.50
N LYS A 91 -13.18 -9.73 13.83
CA LYS A 91 -13.83 -10.91 13.24
C LYS A 91 -15.27 -11.09 13.73
N GLU A 92 -15.51 -10.84 15.02
CA GLU A 92 -16.85 -10.93 15.62
C GLU A 92 -17.80 -9.85 15.07
N GLU A 93 -17.30 -8.64 14.80
CA GLU A 93 -18.07 -7.57 14.15
C GLU A 93 -18.49 -7.93 12.71
N ARG A 94 -17.64 -8.67 11.98
CA ARG A 94 -17.88 -9.06 10.57
C ARG A 94 -18.80 -10.27 10.40
N LYS A 95 -18.99 -11.08 11.44
CA LYS A 95 -19.88 -12.26 11.40
C LYS A 95 -21.33 -11.91 11.07
N LYS A 96 -21.73 -10.63 11.18
CA LYS A 96 -23.09 -10.19 10.89
C LYS A 96 -23.38 -9.97 9.39
N GLU A 97 -22.37 -9.92 8.50
CA GLU A 97 -22.61 -9.44 7.12
C GLU A 97 -22.07 -10.28 5.95
N GLU A 98 -21.26 -11.35 6.11
CA GLU A 98 -20.57 -11.90 4.91
C GLU A 98 -20.44 -13.44 4.79
N GLN A 99 -20.68 -13.94 3.56
CA GLN A 99 -20.65 -15.36 3.13
C GLN A 99 -19.26 -15.86 2.64
N SER A 100 -18.22 -15.02 2.60
CA SER A 100 -16.89 -15.37 2.06
C SER A 100 -15.75 -14.87 2.93
N VAL A 101 -14.57 -15.49 2.86
CA VAL A 101 -13.36 -15.06 3.60
C VAL A 101 -12.77 -13.75 3.04
N LEU A 102 -13.05 -13.45 1.77
CA LEU A 102 -12.48 -12.31 1.03
C LEU A 102 -13.37 -11.06 1.01
N SER A 103 -14.55 -11.13 1.62
CA SER A 103 -15.56 -10.07 1.61
C SER A 103 -15.12 -8.83 2.43
N GLY A 104 -15.48 -7.62 2.00
CA GLY A 104 -15.05 -6.39 2.67
C GLY A 104 -13.60 -5.96 2.40
N ILE A 105 -12.96 -6.50 1.35
CA ILE A 105 -11.77 -5.87 0.76
C ILE A 105 -12.27 -4.71 -0.11
N PRO A 106 -11.82 -3.46 0.13
CA PRO A 106 -12.26 -2.33 -0.66
C PRO A 106 -11.95 -2.54 -2.15
N ARG A 107 -12.91 -2.23 -3.02
CA ARG A 107 -12.79 -2.49 -4.46
C ARG A 107 -11.69 -1.67 -5.12
N HIS A 108 -11.48 -0.45 -4.64
CA HIS A 108 -10.61 0.59 -5.21
C HIS A 108 -9.19 0.61 -4.62
N LEU A 109 -8.77 -0.42 -3.87
CA LEU A 109 -7.38 -0.48 -3.43
C LEU A 109 -6.43 -0.66 -4.63
N PRO A 110 -5.22 -0.07 -4.55
CA PRO A 110 -4.12 -0.42 -5.45
C PRO A 110 -3.89 -1.93 -5.51
N ALA A 111 -3.41 -2.41 -6.66
CA ALA A 111 -3.36 -3.84 -6.95
C ALA A 111 -2.46 -4.61 -5.98
N LEU A 112 -1.28 -4.08 -5.61
CA LEU A 112 -0.37 -4.76 -4.69
C LEU A 112 -0.95 -4.81 -3.28
N GLN A 113 -1.45 -3.67 -2.78
CA GLN A 113 -2.11 -3.61 -1.48
C GLN A 113 -3.36 -4.53 -1.40
N LYS A 114 -4.09 -4.65 -2.51
CA LYS A 114 -5.23 -5.56 -2.63
C LYS A 114 -4.78 -7.02 -2.60
N ALA A 115 -3.73 -7.38 -3.34
CA ALA A 115 -3.15 -8.72 -3.33
C ALA A 115 -2.67 -9.12 -1.92
N GLU A 116 -1.96 -8.23 -1.23
CA GLU A 116 -1.50 -8.45 0.14
C GLU A 116 -2.68 -8.72 1.11
N ARG A 117 -3.77 -7.95 0.99
CA ARG A 117 -4.99 -8.16 1.81
C ARG A 117 -5.71 -9.47 1.48
N VAL A 118 -5.79 -9.85 0.21
CA VAL A 118 -6.38 -11.13 -0.21
C VAL A 118 -5.59 -12.28 0.39
N GLN A 119 -4.26 -12.26 0.24
CA GLN A 119 -3.37 -13.30 0.76
C GLN A 119 -3.41 -13.37 2.29
N SER A 120 -3.37 -12.22 2.98
CA SER A 120 -3.49 -12.17 4.45
C SER A 120 -4.80 -12.77 4.95
N ARG A 121 -5.89 -12.65 4.20
CA ARG A 121 -7.18 -13.26 4.55
C ARG A 121 -7.22 -14.75 4.25
N ALA A 122 -6.63 -15.19 3.15
CA ALA A 122 -6.49 -16.61 2.84
C ALA A 122 -5.61 -17.32 3.90
N ALA A 123 -4.54 -16.67 4.34
CA ALA A 123 -3.66 -17.18 5.38
C ALA A 123 -4.38 -17.45 6.71
N ARG A 124 -5.36 -16.61 7.07
CA ARG A 124 -6.16 -16.77 8.30
C ARG A 124 -7.02 -18.03 8.33
N VAL A 125 -7.31 -18.64 7.19
CA VAL A 125 -8.02 -19.94 7.11
C VAL A 125 -7.05 -21.11 6.90
N GLY A 126 -5.74 -20.86 7.03
CA GLY A 126 -4.69 -21.86 6.85
C GLY A 126 -4.25 -22.05 5.40
N PHE A 127 -4.72 -21.20 4.47
CA PHE A 127 -4.25 -21.21 3.08
C PHE A 127 -3.05 -20.27 2.93
N ASP A 128 -1.90 -20.70 3.45
CA ASP A 128 -0.62 -20.00 3.34
C ASP A 128 0.56 -20.98 3.27
N TRP A 129 1.69 -20.48 2.78
CA TRP A 129 2.98 -21.16 2.82
C TRP A 129 3.54 -21.18 4.25
N LYS A 130 4.46 -22.12 4.52
CA LYS A 130 5.02 -22.28 5.87
C LYS A 130 6.21 -21.36 6.13
N CYS A 131 7.00 -21.07 5.11
CA CYS A 131 8.14 -20.16 5.20
C CYS A 131 8.35 -19.42 3.88
N ALA A 132 9.20 -18.39 3.92
CA ALA A 132 9.48 -17.53 2.78
C ALA A 132 10.22 -18.26 1.64
N GLU A 133 11.01 -19.29 1.95
CA GLU A 133 11.72 -20.12 0.98
C GLU A 133 10.77 -20.91 0.06
N ASP A 134 9.63 -21.37 0.59
CA ASP A 134 8.60 -22.03 -0.21
C ASP A 134 8.03 -21.05 -1.26
N VAL A 135 7.89 -19.78 -0.90
CA VAL A 135 7.38 -18.74 -1.80
C VAL A 135 8.41 -18.37 -2.87
N LEU A 136 9.72 -18.37 -2.56
CA LEU A 136 10.78 -18.18 -3.56
C LEU A 136 10.77 -19.26 -4.63
N SER A 137 10.48 -20.50 -4.22
CA SER A 137 10.33 -21.61 -5.16
C SER A 137 9.16 -21.35 -6.12
N LYS A 138 8.05 -20.81 -5.60
CA LYS A 138 6.90 -20.41 -6.42
C LYS A 138 7.25 -19.27 -7.38
N ILE A 139 7.97 -18.24 -6.94
CA ILE A 139 8.46 -17.17 -7.83
C ILE A 139 9.29 -17.74 -8.99
N THR A 140 10.14 -18.73 -8.70
CA THR A 140 10.95 -19.38 -9.74
C THR A 140 10.09 -20.14 -10.74
N GLU A 141 9.04 -20.84 -10.27
CA GLU A 141 8.06 -21.50 -11.12
C GLU A 141 7.35 -20.50 -12.05
N GLU A 142 6.82 -19.40 -11.52
CA GLU A 142 6.13 -18.35 -12.30
C GLU A 142 7.03 -17.74 -13.38
N VAL A 143 8.34 -17.58 -13.10
CA VAL A 143 9.33 -17.09 -14.08
C VAL A 143 9.50 -18.09 -15.22
N GLU A 144 9.52 -19.39 -14.95
CA GLU A 144 9.62 -20.43 -15.99
C GLU A 144 8.33 -20.56 -16.81
N GLU A 145 7.16 -20.39 -16.20
CA GLU A 145 5.88 -20.33 -16.90
C GLU A 145 5.81 -19.11 -17.82
N LEU A 146 6.23 -17.93 -17.34
CA LEU A 146 6.35 -16.73 -18.16
C LEU A 146 7.32 -16.93 -19.34
N ARG A 147 8.48 -17.53 -19.12
CA ARG A 147 9.44 -17.86 -20.20
C ARG A 147 8.81 -18.74 -21.27
N ARG A 148 8.05 -19.76 -20.86
CA ARG A 148 7.34 -20.65 -21.78
C ARG A 148 6.30 -19.87 -22.59
N ALA A 149 5.46 -19.07 -21.93
CA ALA A 149 4.44 -18.25 -22.57
C ALA A 149 5.03 -17.29 -23.62
N ILE A 150 6.20 -16.69 -23.32
CA ILE A 150 6.95 -15.85 -24.27
C ILE A 150 7.43 -16.68 -25.47
N SER A 151 8.01 -17.85 -25.24
CA SER A 151 8.52 -18.71 -26.32
C SER A 151 7.42 -19.20 -27.27
N GLU A 152 6.20 -19.35 -26.76
CA GLU A 152 5.01 -19.75 -27.52
C GLU A 152 4.31 -18.58 -28.22
N GLY A 153 4.72 -17.33 -27.93
CA GLY A 153 4.13 -16.11 -28.51
C GLY A 153 2.68 -15.86 -28.07
N ASN A 154 2.26 -16.41 -26.93
CA ASN A 154 0.89 -16.30 -26.46
C ASN A 154 0.70 -15.08 -25.56
N GLU A 155 0.34 -13.94 -26.14
CA GLU A 155 0.18 -12.67 -25.41
C GLU A 155 -0.77 -12.75 -24.21
N LYS A 156 -1.84 -13.55 -24.31
CA LYS A 156 -2.79 -13.73 -23.21
C LYS A 156 -2.15 -14.48 -22.05
N ALA A 157 -1.39 -15.54 -22.34
CA ALA A 157 -0.64 -16.27 -21.33
C ALA A 157 0.45 -15.37 -20.72
N ILE A 158 1.22 -14.64 -21.53
CA ILE A 158 2.24 -13.71 -21.03
C ILE A 158 1.66 -12.73 -20.00
N LYS A 159 0.50 -12.11 -20.30
CA LYS A 159 -0.18 -11.21 -19.37
C LYS A 159 -0.62 -11.91 -18.08
N HIS A 160 -1.08 -13.15 -18.20
CA HIS A 160 -1.48 -13.97 -17.04
C HIS A 160 -0.29 -14.26 -16.14
N GLU A 161 0.81 -14.78 -16.69
CA GLU A 161 2.02 -15.13 -15.93
C GLU A 161 2.70 -13.90 -15.31
N ILE A 162 2.66 -12.73 -15.95
CA ILE A 162 3.11 -11.48 -15.32
C ILE A 162 2.29 -11.17 -14.06
N GLY A 163 0.97 -11.39 -14.12
CA GLY A 163 0.08 -11.18 -12.98
C GLY A 163 0.39 -12.13 -11.83
N ASP A 164 0.59 -13.41 -12.12
CA ASP A 164 0.87 -14.44 -11.12
C ASP A 164 2.28 -14.25 -10.51
N LEU A 165 3.28 -13.86 -11.31
CA LEU A 165 4.59 -13.47 -10.81
C LEU A 165 4.52 -12.29 -9.84
N LEU A 166 3.80 -11.21 -10.19
CA LEU A 166 3.59 -10.08 -9.28
C LEU A 166 2.87 -10.50 -8.01
N PHE A 167 1.87 -11.37 -8.12
CA PHE A 167 1.14 -11.91 -6.96
C PHE A 167 2.04 -12.75 -6.05
N ALA A 168 2.94 -13.57 -6.61
CA ALA A 168 3.93 -14.34 -5.88
C ALA A 168 4.96 -13.44 -5.18
N ILE A 169 5.43 -12.37 -5.83
CA ILE A 169 6.33 -11.37 -5.23
C ILE A 169 5.66 -10.68 -4.03
N VAL A 170 4.38 -10.28 -4.15
CA VAL A 170 3.63 -9.70 -3.02
C VAL A 170 3.52 -10.69 -1.86
N ASN A 171 3.31 -11.98 -2.17
CA ASN A 171 3.25 -13.02 -1.15
C ASN A 171 4.59 -13.15 -0.41
N PHE A 172 5.69 -13.14 -1.15
CA PHE A 172 7.02 -13.22 -0.59
C PHE A 172 7.34 -12.02 0.31
N ALA A 173 7.08 -10.80 -0.17
CA ALA A 173 7.24 -9.58 0.61
C ALA A 173 6.43 -9.62 1.92
N ARG A 174 5.16 -10.08 1.85
CA ARG A 174 4.31 -10.26 3.04
C ARG A 174 4.91 -11.25 4.05
N HIS A 175 5.49 -12.37 3.60
CA HIS A 175 6.19 -13.32 4.48
C HIS A 175 7.42 -12.71 5.16
N LEU A 176 8.06 -11.72 4.53
CA LEU A 176 9.14 -10.94 5.11
C LEU A 176 8.67 -9.76 5.99
N GLY A 177 7.35 -9.53 6.09
CA GLY A 177 6.80 -8.38 6.81
C GLY A 177 6.99 -7.04 6.07
N ILE A 178 7.20 -7.07 4.76
CA ILE A 178 7.40 -5.89 3.91
C ILE A 178 6.10 -5.56 3.17
N HIS A 179 5.66 -4.31 3.25
CA HIS A 179 4.53 -3.81 2.48
C HIS A 179 4.94 -3.56 1.02
N SER A 180 4.33 -4.30 0.10
CA SER A 180 4.78 -4.32 -1.31
C SER A 180 4.52 -3.01 -2.05
N GLU A 181 3.42 -2.33 -1.72
CA GLU A 181 3.07 -1.03 -2.33
C GLU A 181 4.09 0.05 -1.93
N GLU A 182 4.39 0.16 -0.63
CA GLU A 182 5.36 1.11 -0.08
C GLU A 182 6.77 0.84 -0.63
N ALA A 183 7.23 -0.42 -0.62
CA ALA A 183 8.53 -0.79 -1.16
C ALA A 183 8.71 -0.44 -2.65
N LEU A 184 7.63 -0.56 -3.44
CA LEU A 184 7.65 -0.16 -4.85
C LEU A 184 7.64 1.38 -4.99
N GLN A 185 6.84 2.09 -4.18
CA GLN A 185 6.81 3.55 -4.17
C GLN A 185 8.18 4.14 -3.84
N GLU A 186 8.87 3.63 -2.82
CA GLU A 186 10.24 4.05 -2.48
C GLU A 186 11.22 3.82 -3.65
N THR A 187 11.08 2.69 -4.34
CA THR A 187 11.91 2.36 -5.50
C THR A 187 11.67 3.31 -6.67
N VAL A 188 10.40 3.65 -6.94
CA VAL A 188 10.02 4.64 -7.97
C VAL A 188 10.55 6.03 -7.60
N SER A 189 10.38 6.47 -6.35
CA SER A 189 10.90 7.76 -5.87
C SER A 189 12.42 7.85 -5.99
N ARG A 190 13.15 6.81 -5.58
CA ARG A 190 14.61 6.72 -5.73
C ARG A 190 15.05 6.76 -7.20
N PHE A 191 14.34 6.05 -8.08
CA PHE A 191 14.61 6.09 -9.52
C PHE A 191 14.41 7.51 -10.08
N SER A 192 13.29 8.18 -9.74
CA SER A 192 12.99 9.54 -10.18
C SER A 192 14.05 10.55 -9.73
N ARG A 193 14.47 10.49 -8.45
CA ARG A 193 15.53 11.36 -7.92
C ARG A 193 16.86 11.15 -8.63
N ARG A 194 17.23 9.89 -8.90
CA ARG A 194 18.45 9.56 -9.67
C ARG A 194 18.36 10.06 -11.10
N PHE A 195 17.21 9.92 -11.75
CA PHE A 195 17.01 10.39 -13.12
C PHE A 195 17.10 11.91 -13.22
N GLN A 196 16.47 12.65 -12.30
CA GLN A 196 16.58 14.11 -12.23
C GLN A 196 18.01 14.58 -11.95
N THR A 197 18.76 13.85 -11.13
CA THR A 197 20.18 14.13 -10.89
C THR A 197 21.00 13.90 -12.17
N MET A 198 20.72 12.81 -12.89
CA MET A 198 21.34 12.52 -14.19
C MET A 198 21.05 13.64 -15.21
N GLU A 199 19.82 14.16 -15.28
CA GLU A 199 19.43 15.31 -16.11
C GLU A 199 20.26 16.56 -15.80
N ASN A 200 20.46 16.84 -14.51
CA ASN A 200 21.25 17.99 -14.08
C ASN A 200 22.73 17.84 -14.45
N LEU A 201 23.31 16.65 -14.23
CA LEU A 201 24.69 16.34 -14.61
C LEU A 201 24.92 16.43 -16.12
N ALA A 202 23.95 15.97 -16.92
CA ALA A 202 24.00 16.10 -18.38
C ALA A 202 24.04 17.58 -18.79
N ARG A 203 23.14 18.39 -18.21
CA ARG A 203 23.05 19.83 -18.49
C ARG A 203 24.32 20.58 -18.08
N GLU A 204 24.90 20.25 -16.93
CA GLU A 204 26.19 20.82 -16.47
C GLU A 204 27.35 20.46 -17.39
N SER A 205 27.29 19.27 -18.01
CA SER A 205 28.29 18.80 -18.97
C SER A 205 28.05 19.32 -20.39
N GLY A 206 27.01 20.15 -20.60
CA GLY A 206 26.65 20.71 -21.91
C GLY A 206 25.99 19.71 -22.86
N TYR A 207 25.50 18.58 -22.35
CA TYR A 207 24.82 17.56 -23.16
C TYR A 207 23.30 17.69 -23.06
N GLU A 208 22.62 17.45 -24.18
CA GLU A 208 21.20 17.06 -24.16
C GLU A 208 21.09 15.54 -24.02
N LEU A 209 20.24 15.06 -23.10
CA LEU A 209 20.10 13.62 -22.84
C LEU A 209 19.70 12.80 -24.08
N GLN A 210 18.93 13.40 -24.98
CA GLN A 210 18.46 12.74 -26.20
C GLN A 210 19.60 12.52 -27.21
N GLU A 211 20.67 13.29 -27.11
CA GLU A 211 21.84 13.22 -27.98
C GLU A 211 22.96 12.38 -27.36
N CYS A 212 22.82 11.97 -26.09
CA CYS A 212 23.79 11.13 -25.39
C CYS A 212 23.78 9.71 -25.94
N THR A 213 24.96 9.10 -26.06
CA THR A 213 25.08 7.67 -26.29
C THR A 213 24.66 6.88 -25.05
N LEU A 214 24.34 5.61 -25.23
CA LEU A 214 24.00 4.72 -24.11
C LEU A 214 25.13 4.61 -23.08
N GLU A 215 26.39 4.68 -23.53
CA GLU A 215 27.57 4.72 -22.64
C GLU A 215 27.61 6.01 -21.80
N GLN A 216 27.33 7.16 -22.42
CA GLN A 216 27.27 8.44 -21.70
C GLN A 216 26.12 8.47 -20.69
N LEU A 217 24.95 7.93 -21.06
CA LEU A 217 23.80 7.81 -20.16
C LEU A 217 24.12 6.89 -18.98
N GLU A 218 24.79 5.76 -19.21
CA GLU A 218 25.20 4.84 -18.15
C GLU A 218 26.22 5.50 -17.20
N ASP A 219 27.20 6.22 -17.73
CA ASP A 219 28.18 6.96 -16.91
C ASP A 219 27.51 8.02 -16.03
N LEU A 220 26.58 8.80 -16.60
CA LEU A 220 25.81 9.80 -15.85
C LEU A 220 24.89 9.13 -14.81
N TRP A 221 24.29 8.00 -15.14
CA TRP A 221 23.45 7.22 -14.24
C TRP A 221 24.23 6.67 -13.05
N GLN A 222 25.43 6.11 -13.26
CA GLN A 222 26.27 5.63 -12.17
C GLN A 222 26.73 6.78 -11.27
N LYS A 223 27.03 7.96 -11.82
CA LYS A 223 27.30 9.16 -11.02
C LYS A 223 26.08 9.58 -10.19
N ALA A 224 24.89 9.60 -10.80
CA ALA A 224 23.66 9.93 -10.09
C ALA A 224 23.36 8.95 -8.94
N LYS A 225 23.61 7.65 -9.13
CA LYS A 225 23.49 6.63 -8.07
C LYS A 225 24.45 6.84 -6.90
N GLN A 226 25.63 7.41 -7.13
CA GLN A 226 26.59 7.72 -6.06
C GLN A 226 26.17 8.96 -5.26
N LEU A 227 25.44 9.88 -5.89
CA LEU A 227 24.97 11.12 -5.26
C LEU A 227 23.61 10.95 -4.55
N VAL A 228 22.79 9.99 -4.99
CA VAL A 228 21.46 9.70 -4.44
C VAL A 228 21.39 8.24 -4.00
N GLU A 229 21.47 8.04 -2.68
CA GLU A 229 21.36 6.74 -2.03
C GLU A 229 19.98 6.10 -2.26
#